data_AF-A0A435D8S9-F1
#
_entry.id   AF-A0A435D8S9-F1
#
_cell.length_a   1.000
_cell.length_b   1.000
_cell.length_c   1.000
_cell.angle_alpha   90.00
_cell.angle_beta   90.00
_cell.angle_gamma   90.00
#
_symmetry.space_group_name_H-M   'P 1'
#
loop_
_entity.id
_entity.type
_entity.pdbx_description
1 polymer ?
#
loop_
_entity_poly.entity_id
_entity_poly.type
_entity_poly.pdbx_seq_one_letter_code
_entity_poly.pdbx_strand_id
1 'polypeptide(L)'
;DRAKARGVDAIAETCPQYLFLGAADLDRPAVDAARFVFSPPPRSPRSHEHLWRELIEGGIDLWSSDHSPYYFADKIGRSETPGFTTTLSGIPGIETRLPLLFSEGLLTGRLTLERYLDLTSRNAASIYGFANRKGRIAIGVDADLALWDPTMRWTLGHEALHSRVDFTPYEGRSVTGKPTTVLVRGVPVVADGELQAEPGFGRFV
;
A
#
# COMPACT_ATOMS: atom_id res chain seq x y z
N ASP A 1 -19.42 6.90 3.71
CA ASP A 1 -20.58 7.50 2.99
C ASP A 1 -21.55 8.39 3.78
N ARG A 2 -22.16 7.97 4.90
CA ARG A 2 -23.21 8.78 5.58
C ARG A 2 -22.78 10.23 5.90
N ALA A 3 -21.53 10.47 6.29
CA ALA A 3 -21.01 11.82 6.54
C ALA A 3 -20.95 12.64 5.24
N LYS A 4 -20.31 12.10 4.21
CA LYS A 4 -20.21 12.71 2.87
C LYS A 4 -21.59 13.01 2.27
N ALA A 5 -22.53 12.08 2.36
CA ALA A 5 -23.91 12.25 1.88
C ALA A 5 -24.67 13.40 2.57
N ARG A 6 -24.24 13.80 3.78
CA ARG A 6 -24.78 14.95 4.52
C ARG A 6 -24.03 16.26 4.23
N GLY A 7 -23.09 16.27 3.28
CA GLY A 7 -22.25 17.42 2.95
C GLY A 7 -21.14 17.69 3.96
N VAL A 8 -20.82 16.73 4.84
CA VAL A 8 -19.65 16.86 5.73
C VAL A 8 -18.40 16.65 4.91
N ASP A 9 -17.45 17.58 5.04
CA ASP A 9 -16.09 17.41 4.52
C ASP A 9 -15.37 16.34 5.32
N ALA A 10 -15.45 15.11 4.82
CA ALA A 10 -14.91 13.92 5.46
C ALA A 10 -14.09 13.13 4.44
N ILE A 11 -12.85 12.84 4.81
CA ILE A 11 -11.90 12.08 4.00
C ILE A 11 -11.80 10.68 4.58
N ALA A 12 -11.80 9.67 3.71
CA ALA A 12 -11.62 8.27 4.08
C ALA A 12 -10.35 7.70 3.44
N GLU A 13 -9.59 6.95 4.22
CA GLU A 13 -8.39 6.25 3.78
C GLU A 13 -8.54 4.75 4.03
N THR A 14 -7.99 3.93 3.14
CA THR A 14 -7.72 2.52 3.40
C THR A 14 -6.31 2.13 2.96
N CYS A 15 -5.92 0.91 3.30
CA CYS A 15 -4.61 0.33 3.04
C CYS A 15 -4.75 -1.13 2.55
N PRO A 16 -3.75 -1.69 1.86
CA PRO A 16 -3.82 -3.04 1.31
C PRO A 16 -4.16 -4.12 2.37
N GLN A 17 -3.64 -4.00 3.58
CA GLN A 17 -3.87 -4.97 4.66
C GLN A 17 -5.34 -5.16 5.02
N TYR A 18 -6.20 -4.16 4.82
CA TYR A 18 -7.63 -4.28 5.10
C TYR A 18 -8.40 -5.01 3.99
N LEU A 19 -7.76 -5.27 2.85
CA LEU A 19 -8.36 -5.95 1.69
C LEU A 19 -7.74 -7.34 1.43
N PHE A 20 -6.46 -7.50 1.76
CA PHE A 20 -5.68 -8.68 1.39
C PHE A 20 -5.30 -9.58 2.57
N LEU A 21 -5.49 -9.13 3.81
CA LEU A 21 -5.27 -9.89 5.04
C LEU A 21 -6.59 -10.01 5.80
N GLY A 22 -6.87 -11.18 6.37
CA GLY A 22 -8.16 -11.49 6.99
C GLY A 22 -8.04 -11.89 8.46
N ALA A 23 -9.16 -11.86 9.18
CA ALA A 23 -9.22 -12.28 10.57
C ALA A 23 -8.69 -13.72 10.79
N ALA A 24 -8.87 -14.60 9.79
CA ALA A 24 -8.34 -15.97 9.81
C ALA A 24 -6.80 -16.03 9.85
N ASP A 25 -6.09 -14.97 9.46
CA ASP A 25 -4.63 -14.92 9.60
C ASP A 25 -4.21 -14.83 11.09
N LEU A 26 -5.10 -14.37 11.97
CA LEU A 26 -4.88 -14.35 13.42
C LEU A 26 -5.20 -15.68 14.10
N ASP A 27 -5.88 -16.61 13.42
CA ASP A 27 -6.18 -17.96 13.93
C ASP A 27 -5.01 -18.95 13.73
N ARG A 28 -3.93 -18.49 13.10
CA ARG A 28 -2.68 -19.24 12.92
C ARG A 28 -1.98 -19.47 14.28
N PRO A 29 -0.98 -20.38 14.36
CA PRO A 29 -0.13 -20.48 15.55
C PRO A 29 0.40 -19.11 15.96
N ALA A 30 0.49 -18.84 17.27
CA ALA A 30 0.70 -17.49 17.80
C ALA A 30 1.87 -16.73 17.16
N VAL A 31 3.01 -17.41 16.99
CA VAL A 31 4.19 -16.84 16.32
C VAL A 31 3.90 -16.47 14.86
N ASP A 32 3.20 -17.31 14.11
CA ASP A 32 2.85 -17.00 12.72
C ASP A 32 1.80 -15.89 12.62
N ALA A 33 0.77 -15.95 13.47
CA ALA A 33 -0.28 -14.94 13.57
C ALA A 33 0.29 -13.54 13.87
N ALA A 34 1.40 -13.46 14.60
CA ALA A 34 2.06 -12.19 14.91
C ALA A 34 2.40 -11.39 13.64
N ARG A 35 2.72 -12.02 12.50
CA ARG A 35 3.00 -11.32 11.22
C ARG A 35 1.82 -10.50 10.70
N PHE A 36 0.62 -10.75 11.20
CA PHE A 36 -0.63 -10.12 10.79
C PHE A 36 -1.22 -9.21 11.88
N VAL A 37 -0.46 -8.94 12.95
CA VAL A 37 -0.87 -8.02 14.02
C VAL A 37 -0.59 -6.57 13.62
N PHE A 38 -1.66 -5.83 13.36
CA PHE A 38 -1.69 -4.38 13.12
C PHE A 38 -3.00 -3.78 13.68
N SER A 39 -3.14 -2.46 13.66
CA SER A 39 -4.28 -1.76 14.27
C SER A 39 -4.79 -0.63 13.37
N PRO A 40 -6.11 -0.58 13.06
CA PRO A 40 -7.14 -1.60 13.35
C PRO A 40 -6.82 -3.01 12.82
N PRO A 41 -7.33 -4.09 13.46
CA PRO A 41 -6.97 -5.46 13.08
C PRO A 41 -7.62 -5.90 11.77
N PRO A 42 -7.08 -6.95 11.12
CA PRO A 42 -7.70 -7.54 9.93
C PRO A 42 -9.13 -8.00 10.23
N ARG A 43 -9.99 -7.94 9.21
CA ARG A 43 -11.44 -8.17 9.35
C ARG A 43 -11.89 -9.36 8.51
N SER A 44 -13.19 -9.63 8.52
CA SER A 44 -13.76 -10.76 7.78
C SER A 44 -13.81 -10.47 6.28
N PRO A 45 -13.94 -11.50 5.42
CA PRO A 45 -14.09 -11.32 3.98
C PRO A 45 -15.23 -10.37 3.58
N ARG A 46 -16.32 -10.33 4.36
CA ARG A 46 -17.43 -9.38 4.15
C ARG A 46 -16.98 -7.92 4.25
N SER A 47 -16.04 -7.62 5.14
CA SER A 47 -15.44 -6.27 5.22
C SER A 47 -14.60 -5.95 3.98
N HIS A 48 -13.90 -6.93 3.40
CA HIS A 48 -13.10 -6.73 2.19
C HIS A 48 -14.00 -6.39 1.00
N GLU A 49 -15.11 -7.11 0.83
CA GLU A 49 -16.09 -6.83 -0.23
C GLU A 49 -16.69 -5.43 -0.10
N HIS A 50 -16.98 -4.99 1.13
CA HIS A 50 -17.45 -3.64 1.38
C HIS A 50 -16.38 -2.61 1.03
N LEU A 51 -15.14 -2.77 1.48
CA LEU A 51 -14.04 -1.86 1.16
C LEU A 51 -13.77 -1.77 -0.35
N TRP A 52 -13.83 -2.90 -1.07
CA TRP A 52 -13.72 -2.89 -2.53
C TRP A 52 -14.81 -2.04 -3.17
N ARG A 53 -16.07 -2.19 -2.73
CA ARG A 53 -17.18 -1.37 -3.22
C ARG A 53 -16.95 0.12 -2.96
N GLU A 54 -16.53 0.49 -1.75
CA GLU A 54 -16.26 1.89 -1.39
C GLU A 54 -15.06 2.47 -2.18
N LEU A 55 -14.06 1.66 -2.51
CA LEU A 55 -12.99 2.07 -3.43
C LEU A 55 -13.53 2.32 -4.84
N ILE A 56 -14.45 1.51 -5.33
CA ILE A 56 -15.03 1.64 -6.67
C ILE A 56 -15.97 2.84 -6.74
N GLU A 57 -16.85 3.00 -5.74
CA GLU A 57 -17.95 3.97 -5.75
C GLU A 57 -17.55 5.37 -5.27
N GLY A 58 -16.31 5.57 -4.79
CA GLY A 58 -15.83 6.88 -4.32
C GLY A 58 -16.00 7.13 -2.82
N GLY A 59 -16.42 6.13 -2.05
CA GLY A 59 -16.54 6.21 -0.59
C GLY A 59 -15.19 6.40 0.10
N ILE A 60 -14.11 5.84 -0.46
CA ILE A 60 -12.72 5.98 0.01
C ILE A 60 -11.93 6.94 -0.87
N ASP A 61 -11.16 7.87 -0.30
CA ASP A 61 -10.42 8.88 -1.06
C ASP A 61 -8.95 8.52 -1.25
N LEU A 62 -8.35 7.87 -0.24
CA LEU A 62 -6.91 7.62 -0.16
C LEU A 62 -6.60 6.12 -0.06
N TRP A 63 -5.58 5.69 -0.83
CA TRP A 63 -4.96 4.39 -0.71
C TRP A 63 -3.53 4.53 -0.19
N SER A 64 -3.29 4.20 1.09
CA SER A 64 -1.99 4.34 1.72
C SER A 64 -1.34 2.96 2.00
N SER A 65 -0.48 2.85 3.02
CA SER A 65 0.11 1.58 3.45
C SER A 65 0.14 1.38 4.95
N ASP A 66 0.07 2.46 5.74
CA ASP A 66 0.34 2.43 7.19
C ASP A 66 1.64 1.66 7.53
N HIS A 67 2.68 1.89 6.72
CA HIS A 67 3.95 1.18 6.83
C HIS A 67 4.64 1.52 8.15
N SER A 68 4.56 0.61 9.10
CA SER A 68 5.15 0.72 10.44
C SER A 68 5.72 -0.64 10.87
N PRO A 69 6.80 -1.11 10.21
CA PRO A 69 7.32 -2.45 10.46
C PRO A 69 8.29 -2.50 11.64
N TYR A 70 8.40 -3.69 12.21
CA TYR A 70 9.42 -4.10 13.15
C TYR A 70 10.16 -5.30 12.58
N TYR A 71 11.41 -5.55 12.97
CA TYR A 71 11.97 -6.89 12.79
C TYR A 71 11.09 -7.91 13.50
N PHE A 72 10.95 -9.09 12.93
CA PHE A 72 10.03 -10.08 13.43
C PHE A 72 10.36 -10.49 14.87
N ALA A 73 11.65 -10.63 15.20
CA ALA A 73 12.11 -10.90 16.55
C ALA A 73 11.71 -9.79 17.56
N ASP A 74 11.83 -8.52 17.18
CA ASP A 74 11.39 -7.40 18.02
C ASP A 74 9.86 -7.37 18.18
N LYS A 75 9.15 -7.73 17.11
CA LYS A 75 7.69 -7.75 17.06
C LYS A 75 7.08 -8.72 18.07
N ILE A 76 7.69 -9.90 18.28
CA ILE A 76 7.22 -10.93 19.23
C ILE A 76 8.01 -10.97 20.54
N GLY A 77 9.16 -10.30 20.60
CA GLY A 77 10.10 -10.38 21.70
C GLY A 77 10.66 -11.79 21.88
N ARG A 78 10.74 -12.25 23.14
CA ARG A 78 11.17 -13.62 23.51
C ARG A 78 9.99 -14.57 23.76
N SER A 79 8.77 -14.19 23.35
CA SER A 79 7.57 -14.99 23.63
C SER A 79 7.40 -16.10 22.60
N GLU A 80 7.24 -17.33 23.07
CA GLU A 80 6.83 -18.47 22.23
C GLU A 80 5.31 -18.47 21.95
N THR A 81 4.55 -17.68 22.71
CA THR A 81 3.10 -17.51 22.56
C THR A 81 2.75 -16.02 22.57
N PRO A 82 3.20 -15.24 21.57
CA PRO A 82 2.93 -13.80 21.53
C PRO A 82 1.41 -13.57 21.40
N GLY A 83 0.86 -12.79 22.33
CA GLY A 83 -0.54 -12.39 22.32
C GLY A 83 -0.74 -11.00 21.72
N PHE A 84 -2.01 -10.61 21.56
CA PHE A 84 -2.40 -9.31 21.02
C PHE A 84 -1.80 -8.10 21.79
N THR A 85 -1.73 -8.17 23.12
CA THR A 85 -1.20 -7.08 23.96
C THR A 85 0.32 -7.05 24.05
N THR A 86 1.01 -8.13 23.65
CA THR A 86 2.47 -8.26 23.75
C THR A 86 3.17 -8.14 22.39
N THR A 87 2.43 -8.26 21.29
CA THR A 87 2.97 -8.14 19.93
C THR A 87 2.96 -6.68 19.51
N LEU A 88 4.08 -6.18 19.00
CA LEU A 88 4.12 -4.80 18.46
C LEU A 88 3.22 -4.69 17.23
N SER A 89 2.33 -3.71 17.23
CA SER A 89 1.34 -3.51 16.17
C SER A 89 1.95 -2.73 15.00
N GLY A 90 1.82 -3.27 13.78
CA GLY A 90 2.33 -2.64 12.55
C GLY A 90 3.03 -3.63 11.62
N ILE A 91 2.93 -3.38 10.31
CA ILE A 91 3.42 -4.29 9.27
C ILE A 91 4.09 -3.53 8.13
N PRO A 92 5.00 -4.17 7.38
CA PRO A 92 5.54 -3.57 6.17
C PRO A 92 4.52 -3.62 5.02
N GLY A 93 4.25 -2.48 4.36
CA GLY A 93 3.44 -2.46 3.13
C GLY A 93 3.73 -1.35 2.10
N ILE A 94 4.73 -0.48 2.30
CA ILE A 94 4.95 0.68 1.44
C ILE A 94 5.23 0.31 -0.02
N GLU A 95 6.08 -0.69 -0.24
CA GLU A 95 6.50 -1.15 -1.57
C GLU A 95 5.40 -1.95 -2.27
N THR A 96 4.63 -2.73 -1.51
CA THR A 96 3.59 -3.61 -2.06
C THR A 96 2.28 -2.88 -2.32
N ARG A 97 2.06 -1.66 -1.77
CA ARG A 97 0.76 -0.98 -1.84
C ARG A 97 0.26 -0.80 -3.28
N LEU A 98 1.14 -0.37 -4.19
CA LEU A 98 0.75 -0.08 -5.57
C LEU A 98 0.64 -1.38 -6.41
N PRO A 99 1.62 -2.32 -6.38
CA PRO A 99 1.49 -3.62 -7.03
C PRO A 99 0.21 -4.37 -6.69
N LEU A 100 -0.18 -4.38 -5.41
CA LEU A 100 -1.41 -5.04 -4.97
C LEU A 100 -2.66 -4.40 -5.58
N LEU A 101 -2.78 -3.08 -5.54
CA LEU A 101 -3.95 -2.37 -6.09
C LEU A 101 -3.98 -2.42 -7.62
N PHE A 102 -2.82 -2.37 -8.28
CA PHE A 102 -2.73 -2.47 -9.72
C PHE A 102 -3.15 -3.85 -10.21
N SER A 103 -2.55 -4.91 -9.64
CA SER A 103 -2.86 -6.30 -9.98
C SER A 103 -4.32 -6.62 -9.71
N GLU A 104 -4.78 -6.40 -8.48
CA GLU A 104 -6.08 -6.91 -8.02
C GLU A 104 -7.23 -5.93 -8.24
N GLY A 105 -6.94 -4.64 -8.43
CA GLY A 105 -7.93 -3.59 -8.67
C GLY A 105 -8.04 -3.23 -10.15
N LEU A 106 -6.95 -2.74 -10.74
CA LEU A 106 -6.96 -2.24 -12.12
C LEU A 106 -7.01 -3.38 -13.15
N LEU A 107 -6.07 -4.33 -13.08
CA LEU A 107 -5.96 -5.39 -14.11
C LEU A 107 -7.13 -6.39 -14.08
N THR A 108 -7.78 -6.58 -12.93
CA THR A 108 -9.00 -7.42 -12.82
C THR A 108 -10.27 -6.69 -13.28
N GLY A 109 -10.17 -5.40 -13.62
CA GLY A 109 -11.31 -4.58 -14.05
C GLY A 109 -12.22 -4.08 -12.93
N ARG A 110 -11.81 -4.19 -11.66
CA ARG A 110 -12.56 -3.60 -10.54
C ARG A 110 -12.49 -2.07 -10.56
N LEU A 111 -11.33 -1.53 -10.89
CA LEU A 111 -11.09 -0.08 -10.95
C LEU A 111 -10.86 0.35 -12.40
N THR A 112 -11.36 1.53 -12.76
CA THR A 112 -10.89 2.23 -13.96
C THR A 112 -9.48 2.78 -13.73
N LEU A 113 -8.78 3.12 -14.82
CA LEU A 113 -7.47 3.77 -14.72
C LEU A 113 -7.56 5.10 -13.98
N GLU A 114 -8.59 5.91 -14.27
CA GLU A 114 -8.82 7.19 -13.60
C GLU A 114 -8.96 6.99 -12.09
N ARG A 115 -9.73 5.98 -11.68
CA ARG A 115 -9.95 5.71 -10.27
C ARG A 115 -8.68 5.20 -9.57
N TYR A 116 -7.91 4.36 -10.25
CA TYR A 116 -6.59 3.95 -9.76
C TYR A 116 -5.66 5.15 -9.57
N LEU A 117 -5.59 6.07 -10.53
CA LEU A 117 -4.77 7.28 -10.44
C LEU A 117 -5.24 8.23 -9.32
N ASP A 118 -6.55 8.34 -9.13
CA ASP A 118 -7.15 9.13 -8.05
C ASP A 118 -6.70 8.62 -6.68
N LEU A 119 -6.88 7.32 -6.42
CA LEU A 119 -6.56 6.67 -5.16
C LEU A 119 -5.06 6.70 -4.84
N THR A 120 -4.20 6.58 -5.86
CA THR A 120 -2.77 6.35 -5.66
C THR A 120 -1.93 7.62 -5.65
N SER A 121 -2.46 8.73 -6.20
CA SER A 121 -1.70 9.97 -6.36
C SER A 121 -2.54 11.26 -6.37
N ARG A 122 -3.58 11.36 -7.22
CA ARG A 122 -4.28 12.65 -7.46
C ARG A 122 -5.00 13.16 -6.23
N ASN A 123 -5.72 12.30 -5.51
CA ASN A 123 -6.48 12.69 -4.33
C ASN A 123 -5.55 13.14 -3.21
N ALA A 124 -4.46 12.41 -2.94
CA ALA A 124 -3.45 12.81 -1.96
C ALA A 124 -2.86 14.18 -2.30
N ALA A 125 -2.48 14.42 -3.56
CA ALA A 125 -1.99 15.71 -3.98
C ALA A 125 -3.01 16.83 -3.76
N SER A 126 -4.30 16.59 -4.02
CA SER A 126 -5.35 17.59 -3.78
C SER A 126 -5.58 17.85 -2.30
N ILE A 127 -5.77 16.79 -1.50
CA ILE A 127 -6.07 16.85 -0.07
C ILE A 127 -4.97 17.57 0.70
N TYR A 128 -3.70 17.31 0.36
CA TYR A 128 -2.56 17.93 1.02
C TYR A 128 -2.10 19.25 0.39
N GLY A 129 -2.85 19.82 -0.58
CA GLY A 129 -2.56 21.15 -1.12
C GLY A 129 -1.46 21.22 -2.19
N PHE A 130 -1.13 20.08 -2.83
CA PHE A 130 -0.06 19.94 -3.82
C PHE A 130 -0.54 19.63 -5.24
N ALA A 131 -1.84 19.73 -5.54
CA ALA A 131 -2.40 19.42 -6.88
C ALA A 131 -1.82 20.30 -8.02
N ASN A 132 -1.23 21.45 -7.69
CA ASN A 132 -0.52 22.29 -8.65
C ASN A 132 0.85 21.72 -9.05
N ARG A 133 1.41 20.76 -8.30
CA ARG A 133 2.77 20.23 -8.49
C ARG A 133 2.88 18.70 -8.50
N LYS A 134 1.94 17.96 -7.90
CA LYS A 134 1.99 16.49 -7.73
C LYS A 134 0.70 15.84 -8.23
N GLY A 135 0.75 14.52 -8.45
CA GLY A 135 -0.45 13.68 -8.66
C GLY A 135 -1.10 13.76 -10.05
N ARG A 136 -0.41 14.35 -11.04
CA ARG A 136 -0.85 14.38 -12.44
C ARG A 136 0.34 14.53 -13.39
N ILE A 137 0.14 14.18 -14.65
CA ILE A 137 1.10 14.43 -15.73
C ILE A 137 0.59 15.65 -16.51
N ALA A 138 1.29 16.78 -16.38
CA ALA A 138 0.94 18.03 -17.05
C ALA A 138 2.18 18.92 -17.22
N ILE A 139 2.06 20.00 -17.99
CA ILE A 139 3.11 21.01 -18.06
C ILE A 139 3.17 21.76 -16.71
N GLY A 140 4.38 21.95 -16.18
CA GLY A 140 4.62 22.73 -14.95
C GLY A 140 4.46 21.98 -13.63
N VAL A 141 4.10 20.70 -13.64
CA VAL A 141 4.14 19.82 -12.45
C VAL A 141 5.48 19.10 -12.33
N ASP A 142 5.82 18.65 -11.11
CA ASP A 142 7.03 17.89 -10.88
C ASP A 142 6.98 16.57 -11.68
N ALA A 143 8.08 16.23 -12.36
CA ALA A 143 8.21 14.98 -13.12
C ALA A 143 8.46 13.77 -12.18
N ASP A 144 7.49 13.51 -11.31
CA ASP A 144 7.42 12.32 -10.46
C ASP A 144 6.58 11.27 -11.18
N LEU A 145 7.25 10.33 -11.87
CA LEU A 145 6.63 9.39 -12.81
C LEU A 145 7.07 7.96 -12.49
N ALA A 146 6.20 7.00 -12.76
CA ALA A 146 6.54 5.58 -12.70
C ALA A 146 6.17 4.91 -14.03
N LEU A 147 7.12 4.24 -14.65
CA LEU A 147 6.88 3.36 -15.78
C LEU A 147 6.58 1.96 -15.23
N TRP A 148 5.48 1.40 -15.70
CA TRP A 148 4.99 0.10 -15.29
C TRP A 148 5.02 -0.87 -16.46
N ASP A 149 5.53 -2.07 -16.23
CA ASP A 149 5.26 -3.22 -17.08
C ASP A 149 3.95 -3.86 -16.60
N PRO A 150 2.84 -3.76 -17.36
CA PRO A 150 1.54 -4.27 -16.95
C PRO A 150 1.41 -5.79 -17.15
N THR A 151 2.39 -6.44 -17.79
CA THR A 151 2.36 -7.86 -18.14
C THR A 151 3.26 -8.71 -17.24
N MET A 152 4.25 -8.10 -16.59
CA MET A 152 5.17 -8.80 -15.71
C MET A 152 4.44 -9.37 -14.50
N ARG A 153 4.46 -10.70 -14.39
CA ARG A 153 4.00 -11.44 -13.22
C ARG A 153 5.17 -11.73 -12.30
N TRP A 154 4.97 -11.55 -11.01
CA TRP A 154 5.97 -11.81 -9.98
C TRP A 154 5.31 -12.21 -8.66
N THR A 155 6.08 -12.84 -7.78
CA THR A 155 5.61 -13.27 -6.46
C THR A 155 6.18 -12.35 -5.39
N LEU A 156 5.31 -11.84 -4.53
CA LEU A 156 5.70 -11.08 -3.35
C LEU A 156 6.33 -12.04 -2.33
N GLY A 157 7.57 -11.74 -1.96
CA GLY A 157 8.27 -12.39 -0.87
C GLY A 157 9.33 -11.44 -0.34
N HIS A 158 9.71 -11.59 0.92
CA HIS A 158 10.67 -10.67 1.55
C HIS A 158 11.95 -10.50 0.71
N GLU A 159 12.49 -11.60 0.17
CA GLU A 159 13.72 -11.60 -0.64
C GLU A 159 13.61 -10.77 -1.94
N ALA A 160 12.40 -10.56 -2.45
CA ALA A 160 12.17 -9.78 -3.67
C ALA A 160 11.82 -8.30 -3.39
N LEU A 161 11.77 -7.90 -2.12
CA LEU A 161 11.41 -6.56 -1.66
C LEU A 161 12.63 -5.84 -1.06
N HIS A 162 12.54 -4.53 -0.95
CA HIS A 162 13.62 -3.64 -0.51
C HIS A 162 13.46 -3.17 0.94
N SER A 163 12.50 -3.73 1.68
CA SER A 163 12.31 -3.38 3.09
C SER A 163 13.46 -3.90 3.96
N ARG A 164 13.88 -3.11 4.95
CA ARG A 164 14.97 -3.49 5.86
C ARG A 164 14.60 -4.58 6.87
N VAL A 165 13.30 -4.79 7.09
CA VAL A 165 12.79 -5.83 8.00
C VAL A 165 12.74 -7.17 7.30
N ASP A 166 12.61 -8.25 8.06
CA ASP A 166 12.86 -9.64 7.67
C ASP A 166 11.62 -10.44 7.27
N PHE A 167 10.49 -9.77 7.00
CA PHE A 167 9.25 -10.45 6.56
C PHE A 167 8.33 -9.53 5.77
N THR A 168 7.34 -10.12 5.10
CA THR A 168 6.18 -9.43 4.53
C THR A 168 4.90 -10.20 4.88
N PRO A 169 3.77 -9.53 5.18
CA PRO A 169 2.51 -10.23 5.39
C PRO A 169 1.92 -10.77 4.07
N TYR A 170 2.52 -10.44 2.92
CA TYR A 170 2.06 -10.84 1.59
C TYR A 170 2.88 -11.99 0.97
N GLU A 171 3.64 -12.71 1.79
CA GLU A 171 4.54 -13.79 1.36
C GLU A 171 3.82 -14.81 0.46
N GLY A 172 4.43 -15.16 -0.67
CA GLY A 172 3.92 -16.11 -1.65
C GLY A 172 2.80 -15.60 -2.56
N ARG A 173 2.34 -14.35 -2.41
CA ARG A 173 1.25 -13.80 -3.24
C ARG A 173 1.75 -13.44 -4.64
N SER A 174 1.16 -14.03 -5.68
CA SER A 174 1.39 -13.60 -7.06
C SER A 174 0.68 -12.27 -7.35
N VAL A 175 1.37 -11.37 -8.05
CA VAL A 175 0.80 -10.12 -8.59
C VAL A 175 1.26 -9.90 -10.03
N THR A 176 0.47 -9.16 -10.80
CA THR A 176 0.81 -8.75 -12.17
C THR A 176 0.88 -7.21 -12.23
N GLY A 177 1.87 -6.70 -12.95
CA GLY A 177 2.21 -5.28 -12.95
C GLY A 177 3.39 -5.00 -12.03
N LYS A 178 4.48 -4.45 -12.58
CA LYS A 178 5.65 -4.06 -11.81
C LYS A 178 6.17 -2.69 -12.24
N PRO A 179 6.42 -1.75 -11.30
CA PRO A 179 7.17 -0.54 -11.63
C PRO A 179 8.60 -0.91 -12.01
N THR A 180 9.06 -0.53 -13.20
CA THR A 180 10.41 -0.85 -13.70
C THR A 180 11.34 0.36 -13.63
N THR A 181 10.79 1.56 -13.82
CA THR A 181 11.53 2.83 -13.72
C THR A 181 10.72 3.84 -12.94
N VAL A 182 11.36 4.53 -12.00
CA VAL A 182 10.73 5.58 -11.20
C VAL A 182 11.58 6.84 -11.32
N LEU A 183 10.94 7.94 -11.69
CA LEU A 183 11.55 9.26 -11.77
C LEU A 183 11.03 10.11 -10.61
N VAL A 184 11.92 10.86 -9.99
CA VAL A 184 11.57 11.90 -9.02
C VAL A 184 12.17 13.21 -9.50
N ARG A 185 11.29 14.18 -9.80
CA ARG A 185 11.64 15.46 -10.44
C ARG A 185 12.48 15.28 -11.71
N GLY A 186 12.12 14.28 -12.53
CA GLY A 186 12.75 13.98 -13.81
C GLY A 186 14.07 13.21 -13.71
N VAL A 187 14.53 12.87 -12.51
CA VAL A 187 15.74 12.06 -12.30
C VAL A 187 15.33 10.61 -12.04
N PRO A 188 15.84 9.63 -12.80
CA PRO A 188 15.62 8.22 -12.50
C PRO A 188 16.22 7.88 -11.14
N VAL A 189 15.35 7.52 -10.18
CA VAL A 189 15.74 7.02 -8.85
C VAL A 189 15.69 5.50 -8.78
N VAL A 190 14.90 4.88 -9.67
CA VAL A 190 14.92 3.45 -9.96
C VAL A 190 15.00 3.31 -11.47
N ALA A 191 15.91 2.49 -11.97
CA ALA A 191 16.07 2.17 -13.38
C ALA A 191 16.23 0.66 -13.54
N ASP A 192 15.43 0.06 -14.43
CA ASP A 192 15.40 -1.40 -14.67
C ASP A 192 15.25 -2.25 -13.39
N GLY A 193 14.50 -1.74 -12.41
CA GLY A 193 14.28 -2.38 -11.12
C GLY A 193 15.36 -2.12 -10.07
N GLU A 194 16.45 -1.44 -10.41
CA GLU A 194 17.57 -1.17 -9.52
C GLU A 194 17.54 0.26 -8.97
N LEU A 195 17.79 0.42 -7.67
CA LEU A 195 17.87 1.72 -7.00
C LEU A 195 19.12 2.49 -7.46
N GLN A 196 18.93 3.74 -7.91
CA GLN A 196 19.99 4.63 -8.39
C GLN A 196 20.16 5.88 -7.51
N ALA A 197 19.36 6.01 -6.46
CA ALA A 197 19.32 7.21 -5.62
C ALA A 197 20.08 7.03 -4.31
N GLU A 198 20.75 8.10 -3.89
CA GLU A 198 21.43 8.18 -2.60
C GLU A 198 20.56 8.88 -1.53
N PRO A 199 20.77 8.57 -0.23
CA PRO A 199 20.12 9.28 0.87
C PRO A 199 20.28 10.80 0.76
N GLY A 200 19.20 11.54 1.02
CA GLY A 200 19.19 13.01 0.94
C GLY A 200 18.74 13.58 -0.41
N PHE A 201 18.47 12.74 -1.42
CA PHE A 201 17.89 13.21 -2.68
C PHE A 201 16.46 13.80 -2.51
N GLY A 202 15.69 13.27 -1.55
CA GLY A 202 14.36 13.80 -1.20
C GLY A 202 14.39 15.26 -0.76
N ARG A 203 13.27 15.97 -0.93
CA ARG A 203 13.09 17.34 -0.43
C ARG A 203 11.81 17.40 0.38
N PHE A 204 11.83 18.17 1.46
CA PHE A 204 10.60 18.59 2.12
C PHE A 204 9.79 19.46 1.14
N VAL A 205 8.49 19.24 1.08
CA VAL A 205 7.56 19.93 0.19
C VAL A 205 6.48 20.58 1.01
#